data_AF-A0AAF0MKV7-F1
#
_entry.id   AF-A0AAF0MKV7-F1
#
_cell.length_a   1.000
_cell.length_b   1.000
_cell.length_c   1.000
_cell.angle_alpha   90.00
_cell.angle_beta   90.00
_cell.angle_gamma   90.00
#
_symmetry.space_group_name_H-M   'P 1'
#
loop_
_entity.id
_entity.type
_entity.pdbx_description
1 polymer ?
#
loop_
_entity_poly.entity_id
_entity_poly.type
_entity_poly.pdbx_seq_one_letter_code
_entity_poly.pdbx_strand_id
1 'polypeptide(L)' 'MTDTATAPATTLFTYEPHVNLGYIVYANFGHVGSVQKRDDGKWWARPNYTDPQTPWPTRKAAAAELHRING' A
#
# COMPACT_ATOMS: atom_id res chain seq x y z
N MET A 1 -0.80 9.56 19.91
CA MET A 1 -1.74 8.68 19.19
C MET A 1 -0.98 7.43 18.80
N THR A 2 -1.31 6.31 19.44
CA THR A 2 -0.68 4.99 19.23
C THR A 2 -1.27 4.35 17.99
N ASP A 3 -0.57 4.49 16.87
CA ASP A 3 -0.96 3.93 15.57
C ASP A 3 -0.52 2.45 15.51
N THR A 4 -1.27 1.59 16.23
CA THR A 4 -1.06 0.14 16.31
C THR A 4 -2.25 -0.61 15.70
N ALA A 5 -2.84 -0.12 14.62
CA ALA A 5 -3.89 -0.87 13.92
C ALA A 5 -3.27 -1.73 12.82
N THR A 6 -2.70 -2.89 13.13
CA THR A 6 -2.22 -3.82 12.09
C THR A 6 -3.35 -4.10 11.08
N ALA A 7 -3.03 -4.09 9.77
CA ALA A 7 -4.01 -4.48 8.76
C ALA A 7 -4.58 -5.87 9.11
N PRO A 8 -5.91 -6.07 9.08
CA PRO A 8 -6.49 -7.34 9.48
C PRO A 8 -5.93 -8.47 8.62
N ALA A 9 -5.65 -9.63 9.22
CA ALA A 9 -5.02 -10.78 8.55
C ALA A 9 -5.80 -11.31 7.33
N THR A 10 -7.07 -10.93 7.19
CA THR A 10 -7.96 -11.26 6.07
C THR A 10 -7.91 -10.24 4.93
N THR A 11 -7.07 -9.21 5.01
CA THR A 11 -7.01 -8.17 3.98
C THR A 11 -6.43 -8.74 2.69
N LEU A 12 -7.24 -8.76 1.64
CA LEU A 12 -6.79 -9.12 0.30
C LEU A 12 -6.17 -7.91 -0.37
N PHE A 13 -4.87 -7.99 -0.69
CA PHE A 13 -4.17 -6.95 -1.45
C PHE A 13 -4.13 -7.31 -2.94
N THR A 14 -4.47 -6.34 -3.78
CA THR A 14 -4.32 -6.44 -5.24
C THR A 14 -3.52 -5.24 -5.73
N TYR A 15 -2.67 -5.45 -6.73
CA TYR A 15 -1.73 -4.46 -7.23
C TYR A 15 -1.91 -4.28 -8.74
N GLU A 16 -2.02 -3.03 -9.17
CA GLU A 16 -2.05 -2.68 -10.60
C GLU A 16 -0.85 -1.81 -10.95
N PRO A 17 -0.03 -2.19 -11.95
CA PRO A 17 1.12 -1.39 -12.34
C PRO A 17 0.67 -0.07 -12.97
N HIS A 18 1.34 1.02 -12.60
CA HIS A 18 1.03 2.37 -13.06
C HIS A 18 2.31 3.17 -13.31
N VAL A 19 2.44 3.74 -14.51
CA VAL A 19 3.65 4.40 -15.03
C VAL A 19 4.22 5.46 -14.07
N ASN A 20 3.36 6.29 -13.45
CA ASN A 20 3.82 7.40 -12.60
C ASN A 20 3.81 7.08 -11.09
N LEU A 21 3.15 6.01 -10.69
CA LEU A 21 2.84 5.74 -9.27
C LEU A 21 3.45 4.43 -8.76
N GLY A 22 4.08 3.64 -9.64
CA GLY A 22 4.58 2.31 -9.31
C GLY A 22 3.45 1.30 -9.40
N TYR A 23 2.81 1.03 -8.26
CA TYR A 23 1.68 0.10 -8.14
C TYR A 23 0.53 0.77 -7.43
N ILE A 24 -0.65 0.80 -8.03
CA ILE A 24 -1.90 1.11 -7.33
C ILE A 24 -2.24 -0.09 -6.45
N VAL A 25 -2.63 0.18 -5.20
CA VAL A 25 -2.98 -0.84 -4.21
C VAL A 25 -4.47 -0.81 -3.97
N TYR A 26 -5.08 -1.98 -4.05
CA TYR A 26 -6.44 -2.23 -3.60
C TYR A 26 -6.41 -3.13 -2.36
N ALA A 27 -7.19 -2.79 -1.34
CA ALA A 27 -7.41 -3.63 -0.17
C ALA A 27 -8.89 -3.99 -0.11
N ASN A 28 -9.22 -5.28 -0.10
CA ASN A 28 -10.61 -5.76 -0.17
C ASN A 28 -11.41 -5.10 -1.31
N PHE A 29 -10.79 -4.98 -2.49
CA PHE A 29 -11.35 -4.34 -3.70
C PHE A 29 -11.56 -2.83 -3.63
N GLY A 30 -11.18 -2.14 -2.54
CA GLY A 30 -11.17 -0.69 -2.44
C GLY A 30 -9.79 -0.09 -2.75
N HIS A 31 -9.73 0.98 -3.56
CA HIS A 31 -8.47 1.68 -3.85
C HIS A 31 -7.98 2.45 -2.61
N VAL A 32 -6.84 2.00 -2.06
CA VAL A 32 -6.30 2.53 -0.79
C VAL A 32 -5.09 3.44 -0.96
N GLY A 33 -4.46 3.42 -2.13
CA GLY A 33 -3.35 4.30 -2.48
C GLY A 33 -2.39 3.65 -3.45
N SER A 34 -1.13 4.06 -3.39
CA SER A 34 -0.09 3.50 -4.25
C SER A 34 1.16 3.12 -3.50
N VAL A 35 1.91 2.16 -4.02
CA VAL A 35 3.22 1.76 -3.52
C VAL A 35 4.25 1.90 -4.64
N GLN A 36 5.34 2.59 -4.35
CA GLN A 36 6.40 2.89 -5.31
C GLN A 36 7.75 2.44 -4.75
N LYS A 37 8.55 1.75 -5.58
CA LYS A 37 9.97 1.54 -5.30
C LYS A 37 10.74 2.80 -5.65
N ARG A 38 11.50 3.35 -4.70
CA ARG A 38 12.38 4.50 -4.94
C ARG A 38 13.78 4.05 -5.33
N ASP A 39 14.60 5.00 -5.79
CA ASP A 39 15.98 4.77 -6.23
C ASP A 39 16.89 4.23 -5.11
N ASP A 40 16.54 4.46 -3.85
CA ASP A 40 17.20 3.89 -2.67
C ASP A 40 16.85 2.40 -2.44
N GLY A 41 16.08 1.80 -3.35
CA GLY A 41 15.61 0.42 -3.28
C GLY A 41 14.44 0.20 -2.31
N LYS A 42 14.01 1.22 -1.56
CA LYS A 42 12.94 1.10 -0.57
C LYS A 42 11.57 1.25 -1.21
N TRP A 43 10.61 0.51 -0.66
CA TRP A 43 9.21 0.58 -1.03
C TRP A 43 8.47 1.60 -0.16
N TRP A 44 7.79 2.55 -0.80
CA TRP A 44 7.06 3.63 -0.15
C TRP A 44 5.57 3.55 -0.45
N ALA A 45 4.73 3.56 0.58
CA ALA A 45 3.28 3.63 0.43
C ALA A 45 2.79 5.09 0.50
N ARG A 46 1.95 5.48 -0.46
CA ARG A 46 1.30 6.79 -0.53
C ARG A 46 -0.21 6.62 -0.34
N PRO A 47 -0.89 7.59 0.32
CA PRO A 47 -2.35 7.58 0.40
C PRO A 47 -2.99 7.78 -0.96
N ASN A 48 -4.19 7.24 -1.14
CA ASN A 48 -5.09 7.72 -2.16
C ASN A 48 -5.51 9.16 -1.80
N TYR A 49 -5.15 10.14 -2.63
CA TYR A 49 -5.45 11.54 -2.37
C TYR A 49 -6.93 11.89 -2.59
N THR A 50 -7.69 11.04 -3.30
CA THR A 50 -9.14 11.22 -3.50
C THR A 50 -9.96 10.57 -2.39
N ASP A 51 -9.36 9.67 -1.61
CA ASP A 51 -10.00 9.01 -0.47
C ASP A 51 -9.02 8.91 0.72
N PRO A 52 -8.92 9.98 1.53
CA PRO A 52 -7.98 10.06 2.63
C PRO A 52 -8.36 9.19 3.83
N GLN A 53 -9.46 8.43 3.78
CA GLN A 53 -9.91 7.59 4.91
C GLN A 53 -9.06 6.32 5.11
N THR A 54 -8.11 6.03 4.21
CA THR A 54 -7.30 4.83 4.32
C THR A 54 -6.28 4.92 5.47
N PRO A 55 -6.36 4.03 6.48
CA PRO A 55 -5.40 3.99 7.59
C PRO A 55 -3.97 3.77 7.09
N TRP A 56 -3.00 4.47 7.71
CA TRP A 56 -1.57 4.28 7.43
C TRP A 56 -1.11 2.82 7.55
N PRO A 57 -1.57 2.04 8.55
CA PRO A 57 -1.14 0.66 8.67
C PRO A 57 -1.51 -0.25 7.50
N THR A 58 -2.67 -0.06 6.88
CA THR A 58 -3.09 -0.82 5.68
C THR A 58 -2.14 -0.57 4.52
N ARG A 59 -1.74 0.68 4.32
CA ARG A 59 -0.78 1.09 3.29
C ARG A 59 0.61 0.55 3.57
N LYS A 60 1.03 0.57 4.84
CA LYS A 60 2.31 -0.02 5.27
C LYS A 60 2.34 -1.54 5.06
N ALA A 61 1.25 -2.24 5.38
CA ALA A 61 1.13 -3.68 5.15
C ALA A 61 1.20 -4.02 3.65
N ALA A 62 0.53 -3.24 2.81
CA ALA A 62 0.62 -3.40 1.36
C ALA A 62 2.05 -3.22 0.82
N ALA A 63 2.81 -2.22 1.30
CA ALA A 63 4.20 -2.07 0.89
C ALA A 63 5.09 -3.25 1.34
N ALA A 64 4.84 -3.80 2.53
CA ALA A 64 5.57 -4.96 3.02
C ALA A 64 5.25 -6.21 2.18
N GLU A 65 3.98 -6.41 1.83
CA GLU A 65 3.54 -7.53 1.00
C GLU A 65 4.08 -7.43 -0.42
N LEU A 66 4.08 -6.23 -1.02
CA LEU A 66 4.68 -6.01 -2.33
C LEU A 66 6.19 -6.24 -2.32
N HIS A 67 6.88 -5.89 -1.23
CA HIS A 67 8.29 -6.21 -1.06
C HIS A 67 8.53 -7.71 -0.96
N ARG A 68 7.68 -8.47 -0.26
CA ARG A 68 7.77 -9.95 -0.15
C ARG A 68 7.59 -10.66 -1.49
N ILE A 69 6.77 -10.11 -2.38
CA ILE A 69 6.50 -10.70 -3.70
C ILE A 69 7.63 -10.40 -4.70
N ASN A 70 8.24 -9.21 -4.62
CA ASN A 70 9.19 -8.69 -5.63
C ASN A 70 10.65 -8.62 -5.18
N GLY A 71 10.97 -8.92 -3.92
CA GLY A 71 12.32 -8.95 -3.34
C GLY A 71 12.77 -10.37 -3.08
#